data_AF-D5H547-F1
#
_entry.id   AF-D5H547-F1
#
_cell.length_a   1.000
_cell.length_b   1.000
_cell.length_c   1.000
_cell.angle_alpha   90.00
_cell.angle_beta   90.00
_cell.angle_gamma   90.00
#
_symmetry.space_group_name_H-M   'P 1'
#
loop_
_entity.id
_entity.type
_entity.pdbx_description
1 polymer ?
#
loop_
_entity_poly.entity_id
_entity_poly.type
_entity_poly.pdbx_seq_one_letter_code
_entity_poly.pdbx_strand_id
1 'polypeptide(L)'
;MKSKLTLRLDDGLKERAKQLAEERGTSVSKIVEDYFRLLLHDPSGGDSRAESASGKNAVPDDLPPRTRQMVDALGPAKTDLDLDEDTEAWVDAMHEKHK
;
A
#
# COMPACT_ATOMS: atom_id res chain seq x y z
N MET A 1 13.35 -21.66 6.32
CA MET A 1 13.63 -21.95 7.74
C MET A 1 12.75 -21.07 8.60
N LYS A 2 12.24 -21.54 9.75
CA LYS A 2 11.40 -20.72 10.64
C LYS A 2 12.29 -19.98 11.64
N SER A 3 12.53 -18.69 11.41
CA SER A 3 13.31 -17.82 12.30
C SER A 3 12.41 -17.23 13.39
N LYS A 4 12.90 -17.12 14.63
CA LYS A 4 12.15 -16.53 15.77
C LYS A 4 12.71 -15.15 16.09
N LEU A 5 11.84 -14.13 16.11
CA LEU A 5 12.14 -12.79 16.59
C LEU A 5 11.58 -12.61 18.00
N THR A 6 12.40 -12.10 18.93
CA THR A 6 11.96 -11.76 20.30
C THR A 6 12.17 -10.27 20.52
N LEU A 7 11.09 -9.56 20.87
CA LEU A 7 11.10 -8.11 21.09
C LEU A 7 10.85 -7.80 22.57
N ARG A 8 11.53 -6.78 23.10
CA ARG A 8 11.19 -6.19 24.40
C ARG A 8 10.21 -5.04 24.16
N LEU A 9 9.02 -5.18 24.72
CA LEU A 9 7.91 -4.24 24.59
C LEU A 9 7.33 -3.98 25.97
N ASP A 10 6.71 -2.82 26.14
CA ASP A 10 5.90 -2.50 27.31
C ASP A 10 4.74 -3.51 27.44
N ASP A 11 4.39 -3.87 28.69
CA ASP A 11 3.38 -4.89 28.95
C ASP A 11 1.98 -4.46 28.49
N GLY A 12 1.63 -3.17 28.64
CA GLY A 12 0.36 -2.63 28.12
C GLY A 12 0.31 -2.63 26.59
N LEU A 13 1.46 -2.52 25.92
CA LEU A 13 1.53 -2.65 24.46
C LEU A 13 1.39 -4.12 24.02
N LYS A 14 1.97 -5.08 24.76
CA LYS A 14 1.82 -6.51 24.47
C LYS A 14 0.36 -6.94 24.50
N GLU A 15 -0.38 -6.54 25.54
CA GLU A 15 -1.79 -6.93 25.67
C GLU A 15 -2.66 -6.32 24.57
N ARG A 16 -2.46 -5.03 24.23
CA ARG A 16 -3.16 -4.41 23.10
C ARG A 16 -2.86 -5.08 21.77
N ALA A 17 -1.62 -5.49 21.54
CA ALA A 17 -1.23 -6.19 20.31
C ALA A 17 -1.91 -7.58 20.21
N LYS A 18 -2.02 -8.31 21.32
CA LYS A 18 -2.75 -9.59 21.36
C LYS A 18 -4.23 -9.39 21.10
N GLN A 19 -4.86 -8.41 21.75
CA GLN A 19 -6.27 -8.10 21.55
C GLN A 19 -6.56 -7.74 20.09
N LEU A 20 -5.73 -6.90 19.48
CA LEU A 20 -5.84 -6.56 18.05
C LEU A 20 -5.73 -7.79 17.15
N ALA A 21 -4.86 -8.75 17.50
CA ALA A 21 -4.71 -9.98 16.75
C ALA A 21 -5.94 -10.88 16.87
N GLU A 22 -6.51 -11.01 18.07
CA GLU A 22 -7.75 -11.77 18.31
C GLU A 22 -8.94 -11.18 17.56
N GLU A 23 -9.14 -9.86 17.64
CA GLU A 23 -10.22 -9.15 16.93
C GLU A 23 -10.15 -9.36 15.41
N ARG A 24 -8.93 -9.51 14.87
CA ARG A 24 -8.67 -9.74 13.45
C ARG A 24 -8.58 -11.22 13.06
N GLY A 25 -8.74 -12.14 14.01
CA GLY A 25 -8.60 -13.58 13.78
C GLY A 25 -7.20 -14.00 13.30
N THR A 26 -6.16 -13.26 13.68
CA THR A 26 -4.76 -13.50 13.28
C THR A 26 -3.85 -13.64 14.50
N SER A 27 -2.54 -13.77 14.28
CA SER A 27 -1.54 -13.79 15.35
C SER A 27 -0.68 -12.52 15.33
N VAL A 28 -0.19 -12.13 16.50
CA VAL A 28 0.75 -10.99 16.62
C VAL A 28 1.97 -11.17 15.72
N SER A 29 2.49 -12.40 15.60
CA SER A 29 3.62 -12.69 14.72
C SER A 29 3.30 -12.43 13.25
N LYS A 30 2.08 -12.76 12.80
CA LYS A 30 1.65 -12.51 11.42
C LYS A 30 1.47 -11.02 11.14
N ILE A 31 0.90 -10.26 12.07
CA ILE A 31 0.80 -8.79 11.97
C ILE A 31 2.19 -8.17 11.80
N VAL A 32 3.15 -8.60 12.62
CA VAL A 32 4.53 -8.08 12.56
C VAL A 32 5.23 -8.48 11.26
N GLU A 33 4.99 -9.71 10.78
CA GLU A 33 5.51 -10.19 9.50
C GLU A 33 4.97 -9.36 8.33
N ASP A 34 3.64 -9.13 8.29
CA ASP A 34 2.99 -8.33 7.27
C ASP A 34 3.52 -6.88 7.30
N TYR A 35 3.72 -6.31 8.49
CA TYR A 35 4.31 -4.99 8.64
C TYR A 35 5.74 -4.91 8.08
N PHE A 36 6.59 -5.90 8.36
CA PHE A 36 7.93 -5.94 7.79
C PHE A 36 7.93 -6.12 6.27
N ARG A 37 7.00 -6.91 5.70
CA ARG A 37 6.86 -7.04 4.25
C ARG A 37 6.51 -5.71 3.59
N LEU A 38 5.59 -4.95 4.20
CA LEU A 38 5.23 -3.61 3.74
C LEU A 38 6.41 -2.63 3.81
N LEU A 39 7.16 -2.63 4.92
CA LEU A 39 8.32 -1.74 5.09
C LEU A 39 9.47 -2.07 4.14
N LEU A 40 9.68 -3.35 3.85
CA LEU A 40 10.78 -3.81 2.99
C LEU A 40 10.42 -3.75 1.50
N HIS A 41 9.19 -3.35 1.15
CA HIS A 41 8.67 -3.34 -0.21
C HIS A 41 8.99 -4.64 -0.94
N ASP A 42 8.81 -5.78 -0.26
CA ASP A 42 9.08 -7.10 -0.81
C ASP A 42 7.80 -7.62 -1.49
N PRO A 43 7.72 -7.63 -2.83
CA PRO A 43 6.53 -8.08 -3.55
C PRO A 43 6.33 -9.61 -3.51
N SER A 44 7.23 -10.38 -2.88
CA SER A 44 7.21 -11.86 -2.91
C SER A 44 6.18 -12.49 -1.96
N GLY A 45 5.27 -11.70 -1.39
CA GLY A 45 4.48 -12.07 -0.22
C GLY A 45 3.01 -12.41 -0.42
N GLY A 46 2.55 -12.71 -1.64
CA GLY A 46 1.31 -13.46 -1.91
C GLY A 46 -0.02 -12.75 -1.65
N ASP A 47 -0.44 -11.94 -2.61
CA ASP A 47 -1.77 -12.12 -3.21
C ASP A 47 -1.61 -11.95 -4.74
N SER A 48 -1.54 -13.09 -5.42
CA SER A 48 -1.44 -13.16 -6.87
C SER A 48 -2.81 -12.88 -7.49
N ARG A 49 -3.19 -11.61 -7.59
CA ARG A 49 -4.18 -11.17 -8.58
C ARG A 49 -4.01 -9.72 -8.99
N ALA A 50 -2.90 -9.40 -9.63
CA ALA A 50 -2.86 -8.41 -10.72
C ALA A 50 -1.44 -8.32 -11.32
N GLU A 51 -0.91 -9.45 -11.82
CA GLU A 51 -0.02 -9.32 -12.98
C GLU A 51 -0.89 -9.37 -14.22
N SER A 52 -1.32 -8.19 -14.67
CA SER A 52 -1.74 -7.93 -16.04
C SER A 52 -1.48 -6.47 -16.34
N ALA A 53 -0.26 -6.26 -16.82
CA ALA A 53 0.08 -5.48 -18.00
C ALA A 53 -0.71 -4.18 -18.29
N SER A 54 0.11 -3.13 -18.42
CA SER A 54 0.06 -2.20 -19.56
C SER A 54 -0.90 -1.02 -19.46
N GLY A 55 -0.29 0.13 -19.18
CA GLY A 55 -0.92 1.44 -19.26
C GLY A 55 -0.75 2.18 -17.95
N LYS A 56 0.03 3.26 -17.93
CA LYS A 56 0.25 4.14 -16.77
C LYS A 56 -1.04 4.73 -16.16
N ASN A 57 -2.22 4.41 -16.70
CA ASN A 57 -3.54 4.93 -16.31
C ASN A 57 -4.63 3.84 -16.24
N ALA A 58 -4.29 2.54 -16.26
CA ALA A 58 -5.30 1.48 -16.21
C ALA A 58 -5.74 1.23 -14.76
N VAL A 59 -7.05 1.39 -14.50
CA VAL A 59 -7.66 1.04 -13.21
C VAL A 59 -7.51 -0.47 -13.00
N PRO A 60 -6.89 -0.92 -11.89
CA PRO A 60 -6.83 -2.35 -11.57
C PRO A 60 -8.24 -2.94 -11.43
N ASP A 61 -8.50 -4.11 -12.02
CA ASP A 61 -9.84 -4.71 -11.97
C ASP A 61 -10.20 -5.30 -10.59
N ASP A 62 -9.19 -5.51 -9.73
CA ASP A 62 -9.34 -6.12 -8.39
C ASP A 62 -9.36 -5.09 -7.25
N LEU A 63 -10.23 -4.08 -7.37
CA LEU A 63 -10.40 -3.06 -6.33
C LEU A 63 -11.41 -3.50 -5.26
N PRO A 64 -11.14 -3.25 -3.95
CA PRO A 64 -12.12 -3.41 -2.89
C PRO A 64 -13.41 -2.63 -3.18
N PRO A 65 -14.58 -3.08 -2.69
CA PRO A 65 -15.89 -2.55 -3.09
C PRO A 65 -16.02 -1.04 -2.89
N ARG A 66 -15.49 -0.50 -1.79
CA ARG A 66 -15.50 0.94 -1.50
C ARG A 66 -14.59 1.72 -2.45
N THR A 67 -13.42 1.17 -2.76
CA THR A 67 -12.46 1.79 -3.69
C THR A 67 -12.99 1.77 -5.12
N ARG A 68 -13.66 0.68 -5.55
CA ARG A 68 -14.32 0.59 -6.86
C ARG A 68 -15.41 1.65 -7.01
N GLN A 69 -16.26 1.81 -5.99
CA GLN A 69 -17.30 2.85 -5.98
C GLN A 69 -16.71 4.26 -6.11
N MET A 70 -15.56 4.52 -5.49
CA MET A 70 -14.88 5.80 -5.62
C MET A 70 -14.32 6.02 -7.04
N VAL A 71 -13.72 4.99 -7.64
CA VAL A 71 -13.20 5.09 -9.01
C VAL A 71 -14.32 5.31 -10.01
N ASP A 72 -15.45 4.61 -9.86
CA ASP A 72 -16.63 4.81 -10.71
C ASP A 72 -17.18 6.24 -10.59
N ALA A 73 -17.14 6.82 -9.40
CA ALA A 73 -17.56 8.21 -9.16
C ALA A 73 -16.58 9.26 -9.72
N LEU A 74 -15.28 8.96 -9.71
CA LEU A 74 -14.22 9.85 -10.19
C LEU A 74 -14.06 9.81 -11.72
N GLY A 75 -14.41 8.68 -12.34
CA GLY A 75 -14.25 8.47 -13.78
C GLY A 75 -12.78 8.30 -14.21
N PRO A 76 -12.52 8.14 -15.52
CA PRO A 76 -11.17 7.95 -16.03
C PRO A 76 -10.31 9.21 -15.78
N ALA A 77 -9.09 9.01 -15.30
CA ALA A 77 -8.12 10.08 -15.14
C ALA A 77 -7.86 10.76 -16.49
N LYS A 78 -8.02 12.08 -16.53
CA LYS A 78 -7.63 12.89 -17.69
C LYS A 78 -6.14 13.16 -17.59
N THR A 79 -5.40 12.88 -18.66
CA THR A 79 -3.97 13.19 -18.77
C THR A 79 -3.70 14.64 -19.10
N ASP A 80 -4.74 15.37 -19.49
CA ASP A 80 -4.69 16.78 -19.84
C ASP A 80 -5.20 17.58 -18.64
N LEU A 81 -4.26 18.07 -17.84
CA LEU A 81 -4.51 19.03 -16.78
C LEU A 81 -4.08 20.40 -17.33
N ASP A 82 -4.99 21.37 -17.29
CA ASP A 82 -4.67 22.76 -17.62
C ASP A 82 -3.91 23.35 -16.43
N LEU A 83 -2.59 23.23 -16.48
CA LEU A 83 -1.67 23.70 -15.44
C LEU A 83 -1.13 25.07 -15.87
N ASP A 84 -0.93 25.96 -14.90
CA ASP A 84 -0.20 27.18 -15.14
C ASP A 84 1.32 26.91 -15.29
N GLU A 85 2.01 27.84 -15.94
CA GLU A 85 3.43 27.74 -16.30
C GLU A 85 4.34 27.50 -15.07
N ASP A 86 4.01 28.10 -13.92
CA ASP A 86 4.77 27.92 -12.67
C ASP A 86 4.58 26.49 -12.11
N THR A 87 3.36 25.96 -12.19
CA THR A 87 3.05 24.60 -11.75
C THR A 87 3.71 23.54 -12.64
N GLU A 88 3.72 23.74 -13.97
CA GLU A 88 4.42 22.83 -14.90
C GLU A 88 5.92 22.78 -14.61
N ALA A 89 6.55 23.95 -14.45
CA ALA A 89 7.98 24.04 -14.15
C ALA A 89 8.34 23.34 -12.82
N TRP A 90 7.46 23.42 -11.81
CA TRP A 90 7.64 22.71 -10.54
C TRP A 90 7.54 21.18 -10.71
N VAL A 91 6.57 20.69 -11.47
CA VAL A 91 6.39 19.26 -11.73
C VAL A 91 7.61 18.68 -12.45
N ASP A 92 8.10 19.37 -13.49
CA ASP A 92 9.27 18.95 -14.25
C ASP A 92 10.54 18.92 -13.39
N ALA A 93 10.77 19.95 -12.57
CA ALA A 93 11.91 20.01 -11.66
C ALA A 93 11.87 18.87 -10.61
N MET A 94 10.68 18.51 -10.13
CA MET A 94 10.51 17.38 -9.20
C MET A 94 10.79 16.04 -9.88
N HIS A 95 10.38 15.87 -11.14
CA HIS A 95 10.73 14.69 -11.93
C HIS A 95 12.23 14.57 -12.17
N GLU A 96 12.93 15.67 -12.43
CA GLU A 96 14.38 15.68 -12.63
C GLU A 96 15.15 15.37 -11.34
N LYS A 97 14.73 15.91 -10.20
CA LYS A 97 15.35 15.65 -8.90
C LYS A 97 15.28 14.19 -8.46
N HIS A 98 14.21 13.49 -8.83
CA HIS A 98 13.93 12.12 -8.42
C HIS A 98 14.27 11.07 -9.50
N LYS A 99 15.02 11.47 -10.53
CA LYS A 99 15.58 10.59 -11.58
C LYS A 99 16.97 10.10 -11.21
#